data_AF-A0A7S0U678-F1
#
_entry.id   AF-A0A7S0U678-F1
#
_cell.length_a   1.000
_cell.length_b   1.000
_cell.length_c   1.000
_cell.angle_alpha   90.00
_cell.angle_beta   90.00
_cell.angle_gamma   90.00
#
_symmetry.space_group_name_H-M   'P 1'
#
loop_
_entity.id
_entity.type
_entity.pdbx_description
1 polymer ?
#
loop_
_entity_poly.entity_id
_entity_poly.type
_entity_poly.pdbx_seq_one_letter_code
_entity_poly.pdbx_strand_id
1 'polypeptide(L)'
;SREEFLAAHAEERALVRGGLEGELRKVLEEGKTLIIEGSHLDPEGFADVQEVAERRRREGNPFIFVPFTLSAAPADHQVFLNNSSTSERGHELLDFGDDPEAQALGLRANLAHLDAYLREASTRCSVPVLRVGVQIFGETLDALHTRVLEHIHMAVRQQGGGDGGG
;
A
#
# COMPACT_ATOMS: atom_id res chain seq x y z
N SER A 1 -16.15 14.53 9.98
CA SER A 1 -16.92 14.04 8.83
C SER A 1 -15.98 13.30 7.87
N ARG A 2 -16.49 12.59 6.83
CA ARG A 2 -15.62 11.94 5.82
C ARG A 2 -14.69 12.95 5.14
N GLU A 3 -15.21 14.12 4.80
CA GLU A 3 -14.43 15.17 4.11
C GLU A 3 -13.30 15.72 4.97
N GLU A 4 -13.57 16.00 6.24
CA GLU A 4 -12.55 16.45 7.21
C GLU A 4 -11.45 15.39 7.39
N PHE A 5 -11.84 14.12 7.52
CA PHE A 5 -10.89 13.00 7.63
C PHE A 5 -9.99 12.90 6.39
N LEU A 6 -10.58 12.96 5.19
CA LEU A 6 -9.81 12.88 3.94
C LEU A 6 -8.93 14.11 3.70
N ALA A 7 -9.33 15.29 4.18
CA ALA A 7 -8.51 16.50 4.13
C ALA A 7 -7.27 16.36 5.02
N ALA A 8 -7.43 15.92 6.28
CA ALA A 8 -6.30 15.65 7.17
C ALA A 8 -5.38 14.55 6.61
N HIS A 9 -5.98 13.47 6.08
CA HIS A 9 -5.22 12.39 5.43
C HIS A 9 -4.45 12.89 4.20
N ALA A 10 -4.99 13.85 3.44
CA ALA A 10 -4.28 14.45 2.30
C ALA A 10 -3.00 15.19 2.73
N GLU A 11 -3.04 15.90 3.85
CA GLU A 11 -1.87 16.58 4.41
C GLU A 11 -0.79 15.59 4.84
N GLU A 12 -1.17 14.52 5.54
CA GLU A 12 -0.25 13.44 5.95
C GLU A 12 0.38 12.75 4.73
N ARG A 13 -0.43 12.43 3.71
CA ARG A 13 0.06 11.84 2.46
C ARG A 13 1.11 12.71 1.78
N ALA A 14 0.86 14.03 1.70
CA ALA A 14 1.80 14.96 1.10
C ALA A 14 3.13 15.02 1.87
N LEU A 15 3.05 15.05 3.21
CA LEU A 15 4.23 15.02 4.07
C LEU A 15 5.07 13.75 3.86
N VAL A 16 4.43 12.58 3.85
CA VAL A 16 5.14 11.31 3.66
C VAL A 16 5.72 11.20 2.24
N ARG A 17 4.97 11.62 1.21
CA ARG A 17 5.48 11.60 -0.16
C ARG A 17 6.73 12.48 -0.31
N GLY A 18 6.74 13.66 0.31
CA GLY A 18 7.90 14.55 0.35
C GLY A 18 9.09 13.90 1.07
N GLY A 19 8.85 13.23 2.21
CA GLY A 19 9.88 12.50 2.94
C GLY A 19 10.52 11.35 2.16
N LEU A 20 9.81 10.79 1.17
CA LEU A 20 10.27 9.68 0.33
C LEU A 20 11.01 10.10 -0.94
N GLU A 21 10.96 11.38 -1.35
CA GLU A 21 11.54 11.84 -2.63
C GLU A 21 13.02 11.46 -2.80
N GLY A 22 13.80 11.66 -1.73
CA GLY A 22 15.23 11.34 -1.75
C GLY A 22 15.51 9.85 -1.96
N GLU A 23 14.73 8.97 -1.32
CA GLU A 23 14.87 7.53 -1.45
C GLU A 23 14.36 7.03 -2.80
N LEU A 24 13.23 7.55 -3.28
CA LEU A 24 12.71 7.22 -4.61
C LEU A 24 13.69 7.61 -5.72
N ARG A 25 14.33 8.78 -5.61
CA ARG A 25 15.37 9.17 -6.56
C ARG A 25 16.52 8.16 -6.57
N LYS A 26 17.02 7.75 -5.39
CA LYS A 26 18.10 6.74 -5.31
C LYS A 26 17.67 5.39 -5.89
N VAL A 27 16.42 4.98 -5.69
CA VAL A 27 15.86 3.76 -6.30
C VAL A 27 15.91 3.85 -7.82
N LEU A 28 15.47 4.98 -8.38
CA LEU A 28 15.39 5.17 -9.82
C LEU A 28 16.78 5.38 -10.46
N GLU A 29 17.66 6.16 -9.85
CA GLU A 29 18.95 6.53 -10.44
C GLU A 29 20.08 5.55 -10.10
N GLU A 30 20.13 5.05 -8.86
CA GLU A 30 21.21 4.21 -8.36
C GLU A 30 20.84 2.72 -8.33
N GLY A 31 19.58 2.37 -8.62
CA GLY A 31 19.11 0.97 -8.59
C GLY A 31 18.98 0.39 -7.17
N LYS A 32 18.83 1.24 -6.15
CA LYS A 32 18.57 0.78 -4.78
C LYS A 32 17.21 0.11 -4.66
N THR A 33 17.08 -0.79 -3.70
CA THR A 33 15.80 -1.42 -3.34
C THR A 33 15.13 -0.61 -2.22
N LEU A 34 13.81 -0.44 -2.32
CA LEU A 34 13.00 0.23 -1.32
C LEU A 34 11.70 -0.55 -1.14
N ILE A 35 11.32 -0.79 0.11
CA ILE A 35 10.00 -1.28 0.51
C ILE A 35 9.39 -0.18 1.38
N ILE A 36 8.19 0.26 1.02
CA ILE A 36 7.41 1.24 1.77
C ILE A 36 6.03 0.65 2.08
N GLU A 37 5.58 0.83 3.32
CA GLU A 37 4.27 0.39 3.79
C GLU A 37 3.66 1.45 4.70
N GLY A 38 2.32 1.54 4.70
CA GLY A 38 1.60 2.51 5.54
C GLY A 38 0.25 2.93 4.95
N SER A 39 -0.66 3.34 5.82
CA SER A 39 -2.00 3.86 5.47
C SER A 39 -1.98 5.23 4.80
N HIS A 40 -0.89 5.97 4.97
CA HIS A 40 -0.62 7.26 4.34
C HIS A 40 0.06 7.10 2.96
N LEU A 41 0.25 5.88 2.48
CA LEU A 41 0.72 5.62 1.12
C LEU A 41 -0.49 5.55 0.19
N ASP A 42 -0.59 6.54 -0.68
CA ASP A 42 -1.62 6.61 -1.69
C ASP A 42 -1.09 6.13 -3.04
N PRO A 43 -1.70 5.12 -3.66
CA PRO A 43 -1.36 4.69 -5.01
C PRO A 43 -1.20 5.84 -6.02
N GLU A 44 -2.05 6.88 -5.94
CA GLU A 44 -1.99 8.02 -6.85
C GLU A 44 -0.71 8.84 -6.68
N GLY A 45 -0.19 8.93 -5.45
CA GLY A 45 1.06 9.65 -5.15
C GLY A 45 2.30 9.01 -5.77
N PHE A 46 2.21 7.78 -6.29
CA PHE A 46 3.31 7.04 -6.91
C PHE A 46 3.08 6.77 -8.40
N ALA A 47 2.11 7.44 -9.03
CA ALA A 47 1.84 7.32 -10.46
C ALA A 47 3.08 7.64 -11.33
N ASP A 48 3.92 8.58 -10.89
CA ASP A 48 5.18 8.92 -11.55
C ASP A 48 6.18 7.75 -11.54
N VAL A 49 6.29 7.04 -10.41
CA VAL A 49 7.13 5.84 -10.28
C VAL A 49 6.62 4.73 -11.19
N GLN A 50 5.30 4.54 -11.25
CA GLN A 50 4.66 3.57 -12.15
C GLN A 50 4.96 3.90 -13.63
N GLU A 51 4.83 5.15 -14.03
CA GLU A 51 5.13 5.59 -15.39
C GLU A 51 6.61 5.34 -15.74
N VAL A 52 7.53 5.65 -14.83
CA VAL A 52 8.97 5.37 -15.03
C VAL A 52 9.22 3.88 -15.17
N ALA A 53 8.60 3.05 -14.33
CA ALA A 53 8.73 1.59 -14.39
C ALA A 53 8.24 1.05 -15.76
N GLU A 54 7.09 1.52 -16.24
CA GLU A 54 6.57 1.13 -17.55
C GLU A 54 7.45 1.64 -18.71
N ARG A 55 7.96 2.86 -18.63
CA ARG A 55 8.87 3.41 -19.64
C ARG A 55 10.14 2.57 -19.75
N ARG A 56 10.80 2.33 -18.61
CA ARG A 56 12.02 1.52 -18.52
C ARG A 56 11.82 0.09 -19.00
N ARG A 57 10.64 -0.46 -18.75
CA ARG A 57 10.20 -1.75 -19.29
C ARG A 57 10.16 -1.75 -20.82
N ARG A 58 9.67 -0.68 -21.46
CA ARG A 58 9.64 -0.55 -22.93
C ARG A 58 11.05 -0.35 -23.52
N GLU A 59 11.95 0.29 -22.76
CA GLU A 59 13.34 0.56 -23.14
C GLU A 59 14.28 -0.66 -22.96
N GLY A 60 13.79 -1.79 -22.47
CA GLY A 60 14.61 -2.99 -22.25
C GLY A 60 15.50 -2.93 -21.02
N ASN A 61 15.29 -1.96 -20.12
CA ASN A 61 15.98 -1.83 -18.83
C ASN A 61 14.97 -1.91 -17.67
N PRO A 62 14.29 -3.06 -17.48
CA PRO A 62 13.13 -3.13 -16.59
C PRO A 62 13.50 -2.91 -15.13
N PHE A 63 12.71 -2.06 -14.46
CA PHE A 63 12.73 -1.86 -13.02
C PHE A 63 11.58 -2.66 -12.37
N ILE A 64 11.88 -3.37 -11.27
CA ILE A 64 10.88 -4.17 -10.56
C ILE A 64 10.09 -3.25 -9.63
N PHE A 65 8.90 -2.85 -10.05
CA PHE A 65 7.94 -2.08 -9.26
C PHE A 65 6.71 -2.93 -8.97
N VAL A 66 6.40 -3.18 -7.70
CA VAL A 66 5.31 -4.09 -7.30
C VAL A 66 4.31 -3.35 -6.41
N PRO A 67 3.34 -2.60 -6.98
CA PRO A 67 2.31 -1.95 -6.19
C PRO A 67 1.19 -2.92 -5.86
N PHE A 68 0.68 -2.83 -4.63
CA PHE A 68 -0.55 -3.47 -4.17
C PHE A 68 -1.10 -2.73 -2.96
N THR A 69 -2.40 -2.88 -2.72
CA THR A 69 -3.07 -2.36 -1.53
C THR A 69 -3.66 -3.51 -0.75
N LEU A 70 -3.42 -3.55 0.56
CA LEU A 70 -4.08 -4.49 1.46
C LEU A 70 -5.40 -3.90 1.93
N SER A 71 -6.45 -4.72 1.94
CA SER A 71 -7.77 -4.29 2.40
C SER A 71 -8.45 -5.39 3.18
N ALA A 72 -9.01 -5.04 4.34
CA ALA A 72 -9.73 -5.97 5.20
C ALA A 72 -11.25 -5.78 5.09
N ALA A 73 -12.03 -6.79 5.49
CA ALA A 73 -13.47 -6.63 5.54
C ALA A 73 -13.87 -5.70 6.72
N PRO A 74 -15.00 -4.98 6.65
CA PRO A 74 -15.48 -4.17 7.78
C PRO A 74 -15.71 -4.97 9.08
N ALA A 75 -15.96 -6.27 8.98
CA ALA A 75 -16.06 -7.17 10.12
C ALA A 75 -14.68 -7.41 10.77
N ASP A 76 -13.62 -7.52 9.97
CA ASP A 76 -12.26 -7.71 10.47
C ASP A 76 -11.75 -6.44 11.17
N HIS A 77 -12.12 -5.25 10.70
CA HIS A 77 -11.84 -3.99 11.41
C HIS A 77 -12.47 -3.97 12.81
N GLN A 78 -13.68 -4.52 12.98
CA GLN A 78 -14.32 -4.63 14.29
C GLN A 78 -13.57 -5.59 15.20
N VAL A 79 -13.22 -6.76 14.68
CA VAL A 79 -12.44 -7.75 15.44
C VAL A 79 -11.09 -7.15 15.85
N PHE A 80 -10.41 -6.45 14.94
CA PHE A 80 -9.15 -5.77 15.23
C PHE A 80 -9.28 -4.74 16.36
N LEU A 81 -10.28 -3.85 16.30
CA LEU A 81 -10.45 -2.81 17.31
C LEU A 81 -10.86 -3.39 18.67
N ASN A 82 -11.75 -4.38 18.69
CA ASN A 82 -12.13 -5.07 19.93
C ASN A 82 -10.95 -5.78 20.57
N ASN A 83 -10.11 -6.45 19.77
CA ASN A 83 -8.91 -7.09 20.29
C ASN A 83 -7.90 -6.05 20.78
N SER A 84 -7.76 -4.94 20.06
CA SER A 84 -6.81 -3.88 20.40
C SER A 84 -7.20 -3.16 21.70
N SER A 85 -8.49 -2.87 21.91
CA SER A 85 -8.96 -2.21 23.14
C SER A 85 -8.81 -3.10 24.39
N THR A 86 -8.71 -4.42 24.24
CA THR A 86 -8.45 -5.30 25.40
C THR A 86 -6.97 -5.51 25.70
N SER A 87 -6.07 -4.98 24.87
CA SER A 87 -4.62 -5.16 25.02
C SER A 87 -3.94 -3.87 25.47
N GLU A 88 -3.01 -3.95 26.42
CA GLU A 88 -2.22 -2.77 26.86
C GLU A 88 -1.53 -2.08 25.69
N ARG A 89 -0.97 -2.88 24.78
CA ARG A 89 -0.30 -2.37 23.57
C ARG A 89 -1.26 -1.67 22.62
N GLY A 90 -2.49 -2.17 22.46
CA GLY A 90 -3.49 -1.51 21.63
C GLY A 90 -4.03 -0.22 22.25
N HIS A 91 -4.12 -0.15 23.58
CA HIS A 91 -4.40 1.08 24.31
C HIS A 91 -3.35 2.17 24.07
N GLU A 92 -2.07 1.80 24.07
CA GLU A 92 -0.98 2.74 23.77
C GLU A 92 -0.95 3.17 22.30
N LEU A 93 -1.20 2.25 21.36
CA LEU A 93 -1.11 2.50 19.92
C LEU A 93 -2.29 3.29 19.35
N LEU A 94 -3.50 3.08 19.86
CA LEU A 94 -4.72 3.66 19.30
C LEU A 94 -5.33 4.75 20.16
N ASP A 95 -4.73 5.01 21.33
CA ASP A 95 -5.14 6.02 22.30
C ASP A 95 -6.66 6.04 22.50
N PHE A 96 -7.17 4.94 23.09
CA PHE A 96 -8.62 4.78 23.31
C PHE A 96 -9.20 5.79 24.31
N GLY A 97 -8.35 6.56 25.03
CA GLY A 97 -8.75 7.60 25.96
C GLY A 97 -9.69 7.14 27.09
N ASP A 98 -10.47 8.08 27.61
CA ASP A 98 -11.42 7.88 28.73
C ASP A 98 -12.75 7.24 28.29
N ASP A 99 -13.10 7.29 27.00
CA ASP A 99 -14.28 6.62 26.41
C ASP A 99 -13.87 5.71 25.25
N PRO A 100 -13.47 4.47 25.55
CA PRO A 100 -13.03 3.51 24.55
C PRO A 100 -14.12 3.16 23.53
N GLU A 101 -15.40 3.23 23.90
CA GLU A 101 -16.51 2.85 23.01
C GLU A 101 -16.75 3.94 21.95
N ALA A 102 -16.82 5.20 22.36
CA ALA A 102 -16.94 6.33 21.44
C ALA A 102 -15.71 6.44 20.53
N GLN A 103 -14.50 6.25 21.08
CA GLN A 103 -13.26 6.31 20.30
C GLN A 103 -13.17 5.14 19.31
N ALA A 104 -13.55 3.92 19.70
CA ALA A 104 -13.61 2.78 18.79
C ALA A 104 -14.61 3.02 17.65
N LEU A 105 -15.76 3.65 17.91
CA LEU A 105 -16.72 4.01 16.86
C LEU A 105 -16.11 5.01 15.85
N GLY A 106 -15.39 6.02 16.34
CA GLY A 106 -14.68 6.99 15.49
C GLY A 106 -13.59 6.32 14.64
N LEU A 107 -12.76 5.47 15.25
CA LEU A 107 -11.72 4.70 14.56
C LEU A 107 -12.32 3.78 13.48
N ARG A 108 -13.45 3.12 13.75
CA ARG A 108 -14.16 2.32 12.74
C ARG A 108 -14.59 3.14 11.54
N ALA A 109 -15.15 4.33 11.78
CA ALA A 109 -15.57 5.22 10.71
C ALA A 109 -14.37 5.67 9.87
N ASN A 110 -13.27 6.06 10.52
CA ASN A 110 -12.03 6.47 9.87
C ASN A 110 -11.42 5.33 9.02
N LEU A 111 -11.34 4.11 9.57
CA LEU A 111 -10.87 2.93 8.84
C LEU A 111 -11.76 2.62 7.62
N ALA A 112 -13.08 2.77 7.76
CA ALA A 112 -14.00 2.57 6.64
C ALA A 112 -13.83 3.65 5.55
N HIS A 113 -13.62 4.91 5.94
CA HIS A 113 -13.35 6.00 5.00
C HIS A 113 -12.01 5.80 4.27
N LEU A 114 -10.97 5.40 5.00
CA LEU A 114 -9.65 5.12 4.46
C LEU A 114 -9.67 3.93 3.49
N ASP A 115 -10.30 2.82 3.88
CA ASP A 115 -10.40 1.62 3.04
C ASP A 115 -11.14 1.92 1.73
N ALA A 116 -12.28 2.63 1.81
CA ALA A 116 -13.01 3.07 0.63
C ALA A 116 -12.15 3.96 -0.28
N TYR A 117 -11.47 4.95 0.32
CA TYR A 117 -10.58 5.85 -0.42
C TYR A 117 -9.46 5.10 -1.15
N LEU A 118 -8.72 4.25 -0.44
CA LEU A 118 -7.58 3.53 -1.02
C LEU A 118 -8.02 2.54 -2.10
N ARG A 119 -9.19 1.89 -1.97
CA ARG A 119 -9.76 1.04 -3.02
C ARG A 119 -10.11 1.84 -4.28
N GLU A 120 -10.73 3.01 -4.11
CA GLU A 120 -11.06 3.91 -5.23
C GLU A 120 -9.78 4.39 -5.93
N ALA A 121 -8.77 4.84 -5.17
CA ALA A 121 -7.46 5.24 -5.69
C ALA A 121 -6.76 4.10 -6.43
N SER A 122 -6.76 2.90 -5.84
CA SER A 122 -6.20 1.69 -6.46
C SER A 122 -6.86 1.39 -7.81
N THR A 123 -8.18 1.54 -7.90
CA THR A 123 -8.92 1.36 -9.15
C THR A 123 -8.50 2.37 -10.22
N ARG A 124 -8.31 3.65 -9.84
CA ARG A 124 -7.87 4.71 -10.78
C ARG A 124 -6.45 4.48 -11.30
N CYS A 125 -5.55 3.94 -10.46
CA CYS A 125 -4.16 3.67 -10.82
C CYS A 125 -3.90 2.25 -11.37
N SER A 126 -4.93 1.41 -11.47
CA SER A 126 -4.79 -0.02 -11.81
C SER A 126 -3.87 -0.79 -10.84
N VAL A 127 -3.85 -0.38 -9.57
CA VAL A 127 -3.14 -1.09 -8.49
C VAL A 127 -4.05 -2.20 -7.94
N PRO A 128 -3.56 -3.45 -7.82
CA PRO A 128 -4.37 -4.54 -7.29
C PRO A 128 -4.65 -4.36 -5.81
N VAL A 129 -5.90 -4.61 -5.42
CA VAL A 129 -6.32 -4.69 -4.02
C VAL A 129 -6.35 -6.15 -3.61
N LEU A 130 -5.51 -6.50 -2.64
CA LEU A 130 -5.44 -7.82 -2.04
C LEU A 130 -6.22 -7.82 -0.74
N ARG A 131 -7.12 -8.79 -0.59
CA ARG A 131 -7.90 -8.94 0.65
C ARG A 131 -7.02 -9.58 1.71
N VAL A 132 -7.09 -9.06 2.93
CA VAL A 132 -6.47 -9.65 4.12
C VAL A 132 -7.52 -9.91 5.18
N GLY A 133 -7.38 -11.01 5.91
CA GLY A 133 -8.27 -11.38 7.01
C GLY A 133 -7.70 -12.59 7.75
N VAL A 134 -8.10 -12.77 9.01
CA VAL A 134 -7.55 -13.81 9.89
C VAL A 134 -7.72 -15.22 9.29
N GLN A 135 -8.84 -15.46 8.61
CA GLN A 135 -9.17 -16.76 8.02
C GLN A 135 -8.54 -16.99 6.64
N ILE A 136 -8.04 -15.93 5.99
CA ILE A 136 -7.52 -15.97 4.62
C ILE A 136 -6.06 -15.50 4.54
N PHE A 137 -5.36 -15.43 5.68
CA PHE A 137 -4.00 -14.91 5.73
C PHE A 137 -3.03 -15.73 4.86
N GLY A 138 -3.17 -17.07 4.84
CA GLY A 138 -2.39 -17.93 3.95
C GLY A 138 -2.62 -17.60 2.47
N GLU A 139 -3.89 -17.49 2.06
CA GLU A 139 -4.25 -17.08 0.69
C GLU A 139 -3.71 -15.68 0.33
N THR A 140 -3.70 -14.77 1.30
CA THR A 140 -3.15 -13.42 1.13
C THR A 140 -1.65 -13.47 0.88
N LEU A 141 -0.91 -14.28 1.65
CA LEU A 141 0.53 -14.48 1.47
C LEU A 141 0.84 -15.12 0.11
N ASP A 142 0.06 -16.12 -0.31
CA ASP A 142 0.22 -16.75 -1.61
C ASP A 142 -0.02 -15.74 -2.75
N ALA A 143 -1.02 -14.88 -2.63
CA ALA A 143 -1.29 -13.81 -3.59
C ALA A 143 -0.15 -12.79 -3.66
N LEU A 144 0.38 -12.37 -2.50
CA LEU A 144 1.54 -11.46 -2.42
C LEU A 144 2.78 -12.09 -3.07
N HIS A 145 3.09 -13.33 -2.71
CA HIS A 145 4.22 -14.07 -3.25
C HIS A 145 4.10 -14.22 -4.77
N THR A 146 2.92 -14.59 -5.26
CA THR A 146 2.63 -14.70 -6.70
C THR A 146 2.87 -13.37 -7.41
N ARG A 147 2.36 -12.26 -6.84
CA ARG A 147 2.50 -10.92 -7.41
C ARG A 147 3.96 -10.50 -7.53
N VAL A 148 4.76 -10.72 -6.50
CA VAL A 148 6.20 -10.41 -6.51
C VAL A 148 6.92 -11.23 -7.59
N LEU A 149 6.67 -12.54 -7.63
CA LEU A 149 7.29 -13.42 -8.63
C LEU A 149 6.89 -13.06 -10.07
N GLU A 150 5.64 -12.68 -10.31
CA GLU A 150 5.19 -12.20 -11.63
C GLU A 150 6.03 -11.00 -12.10
N HIS A 151 6.29 -10.03 -11.22
CA HIS A 151 7.05 -8.81 -11.58
C HIS A 151 8.53 -9.11 -11.79
N ILE A 152 9.11 -10.00 -10.99
CA ILE A 152 10.48 -10.48 -11.19
C ILE A 152 10.59 -11.19 -12.54
N HIS A 153 9.69 -12.14 -12.84
CA HIS A 153 9.69 -12.86 -14.11
C HIS A 153 9.49 -11.94 -15.31
N MET A 154 8.63 -10.93 -15.18
CA MET A 154 8.42 -9.91 -16.21
C MET A 154 9.69 -9.11 -16.49
N ALA A 155 10.45 -8.75 -15.46
CA ALA A 155 11.71 -8.03 -15.63
C ALA A 155 12.81 -8.93 -16.24
N VAL A 156 12.98 -10.16 -15.75
CA VAL A 156 14.03 -11.08 -16.22
C VAL A 156 13.83 -11.50 -17.68
N ARG A 157 12.59 -11.81 -18.10
CA ARG A 157 12.30 -12.23 -19.49
C ARG A 157 12.63 -11.18 -20.54
N GLN A 158 12.60 -9.89 -20.19
CA GLN A 158 12.92 -8.82 -21.13
C GLN A 158 14.43 -8.59 -21.28
N GLN A 159 15.23 -8.94 -20.27
CA GLN A 159 16.69 -8.86 -20.37
C GLN A 159 17.28 -9.98 -21.25
N GLY A 160 16.62 -11.14 -21.30
CA GLY A 160 17.06 -12.30 -22.08
C GLY A 160 16.78 -12.24 -23.60
N GLY A 161 16.15 -11.18 -24.11
CA GLY A 161 15.80 -11.03 -25.53
C GLY A 161 16.86 -10.33 -26.40
N GLY A 162 18.00 -9.94 -25.83
CA GLY A 162 19.01 -9.09 -26.49
C GLY A 162 20.23 -9.78 -27.08
N ASP A 163 20.40 -11.10 -26.89
CA ASP A 163 21.64 -11.81 -27.30
C ASP A 163 21.36 -12.97 -28.26
N GLY A 164 21.02 -12.64 -29.51
CA GLY A 164 20.65 -13.61 -30.54
C GLY A 164 20.79 -13.10 -31.97
N GLY A 165 21.82 -12.28 -32.25
CA GLY A 165 22.12 -11.78 -33.59
C GLY A 165 23.62 -11.80 -33.88
N GLY A 166 24.13 -13.00 -34.19
CA GLY A 166 25.39 -13.17 -34.93
C GLY A 166 25.17 -13.08 -36.44
#